data_AF-A0A7X7X6B3-F1
#
_entry.id   AF-A0A7X7X6B3-F1
#
_cell.length_a   1.000
_cell.length_b   1.000
_cell.length_c   1.000
_cell.angle_alpha   90.00
_cell.angle_beta   90.00
_cell.angle_gamma   90.00
#
_symmetry.space_group_name_H-M   'P 1'
#
loop_
_entity.id
_entity.type
_entity.pdbx_description
1 polymer ?
#
loop_
_entity_poly.entity_id
_entity_poly.type
_entity_poly.pdbx_seq_one_letter_code
_entity_poly.pdbx_strand_id
1 'polypeptide(L)'
;MPLCEADGVLVRTGRNAYVAINSLKPFTRRRFSIAHELGHFLMHDGEPAISSINPLEMEANFFACNLLMPARIVIDVFNKIAGLGLRIELIAEMAWIFRVSRVSMARRLYELEIDTENL
;
A
#
# COMPACT_ATOMS: atom_id res chain seq x y z
N MET A 1 4.18 -24.77 1.57
CA MET A 1 3.59 -24.53 2.90
C MET A 1 2.69 -23.31 2.78
N PRO A 2 1.37 -23.41 3.02
CA PRO A 2 0.51 -22.23 2.99
C PRO A 2 0.91 -21.31 4.14
N LEU A 3 1.06 -20.01 3.86
CA LEU A 3 1.14 -18.97 4.88
C LEU A 3 -0.24 -18.86 5.53
N CYS A 4 -0.49 -19.70 6.53
CA CYS A 4 -1.64 -19.59 7.41
C CYS A 4 -1.52 -18.24 8.14
N GLU A 5 -2.51 -17.37 7.96
CA GLU A 5 -2.65 -16.01 8.53
C GLU A 5 -1.80 -14.86 7.97
N ALA A 6 -0.55 -15.06 7.56
CA ALA A 6 0.26 -13.98 6.99
C ALA A 6 -0.04 -13.70 5.50
N ASP A 7 -0.22 -12.43 5.12
CA ASP A 7 -0.42 -12.02 3.71
C ASP A 7 0.89 -12.08 2.89
N GLY A 8 2.04 -11.97 3.55
CA GLY A 8 3.39 -12.08 3.00
C GLY A 8 4.42 -12.32 4.10
N VAL A 9 5.64 -12.69 3.70
CA VAL A 9 6.79 -12.79 4.60
C VAL A 9 8.10 -12.55 3.84
N LEU A 10 8.99 -11.76 4.43
CA LEU A 10 10.39 -11.61 4.05
C LEU A 10 11.27 -12.63 4.80
N VAL A 11 12.02 -13.44 4.06
CA VAL A 11 12.97 -14.41 4.61
C VAL A 11 14.37 -14.08 4.10
N ARG A 12 15.30 -13.79 5.01
CA ARG A 12 16.72 -13.58 4.70
C ARG A 12 17.51 -14.86 4.95
N THR A 13 18.38 -15.25 4.01
CA THR A 13 19.29 -16.39 4.16
C THR A 13 20.67 -16.07 3.57
N GLY A 14 21.65 -15.93 4.46
CA GLY A 14 22.99 -15.46 4.11
C GLY A 14 22.93 -14.08 3.43
N ARG A 15 23.38 -14.01 2.17
CA ARG A 15 23.36 -12.79 1.36
C ARG A 15 22.08 -12.60 0.53
N ASN A 16 21.17 -13.58 0.57
CA ASN A 16 19.96 -13.58 -0.24
C ASN A 16 18.74 -13.19 0.61
N ALA A 17 17.75 -12.60 -0.05
CA ALA A 17 16.44 -12.33 0.54
C ALA A 17 15.33 -12.81 -0.40
N TYR A 18 14.30 -13.41 0.18
CA TYR A 18 13.16 -13.98 -0.52
C TYR A 18 11.88 -13.38 0.06
N VAL A 19 10.99 -12.95 -0.82
CA VAL A 19 9.65 -12.50 -0.45
C VAL A 19 8.66 -13.58 -0.88
N ALA A 20 7.93 -14.15 0.08
CA ALA A 20 6.84 -15.08 -0.18
C ALA A 20 5.51 -14.38 0.08
N ILE A 21 4.55 -14.56 -0.84
CA ILE A 21 3.25 -13.87 -0.79
C ILE A 21 2.14 -14.91 -0.85
N ASN A 22 1.09 -14.69 -0.07
CA ASN A 22 -0.08 -15.55 -0.10
C ASN A 22 -0.85 -15.34 -1.44
N SER A 23 -0.73 -16.33 -2.34
CA SER A 23 -1.30 -16.27 -3.68
C SER A 23 -2.83 -16.26 -3.72
N LEU A 24 -3.49 -16.70 -2.63
CA LEU A 24 -4.95 -16.72 -2.51
C LEU A 24 -5.55 -15.34 -2.24
N LYS A 25 -4.73 -14.34 -1.88
CA LYS A 25 -5.20 -12.98 -1.61
C LYS A 25 -5.51 -12.23 -2.90
N PRO A 26 -6.47 -11.28 -2.90
CA PRO A 26 -6.77 -10.45 -4.04
C PRO A 26 -5.52 -9.74 -4.58
N PHE A 27 -5.49 -9.46 -5.89
CA PHE A 27 -4.34 -8.84 -6.56
C PHE A 27 -3.85 -7.56 -5.85
N THR A 28 -4.77 -6.67 -5.47
CA THR A 28 -4.46 -5.42 -4.77
C THR A 28 -3.81 -5.68 -3.41
N ARG A 29 -4.25 -6.70 -2.68
CA ARG A 29 -3.66 -7.08 -1.39
C ARG A 29 -2.27 -7.68 -1.57
N ARG A 30 -2.09 -8.58 -2.55
CA ARG A 30 -0.76 -9.14 -2.88
C ARG A 30 0.23 -8.05 -3.27
N ARG A 31 -0.19 -7.09 -4.10
CA ARG A 31 0.66 -5.96 -4.50
C ARG A 31 1.05 -5.08 -3.31
N PHE A 32 0.13 -4.85 -2.38
CA PHE A 32 0.43 -4.14 -1.14
C PHE A 32 1.42 -4.92 -0.27
N SER A 33 1.20 -6.21 -0.06
CA SER A 33 2.12 -7.07 0.72
C SER A 33 3.52 -7.09 0.12
N ILE A 34 3.67 -7.19 -1.20
CA ILE A 34 4.99 -7.09 -1.85
C ILE A 34 5.68 -5.76 -1.53
N ALA A 35 4.96 -4.64 -1.65
CA ALA A 35 5.50 -3.32 -1.36
C ALA A 35 5.87 -3.17 0.13
N HIS A 36 5.08 -3.76 1.02
CA HIS A 36 5.31 -3.78 2.46
C HIS A 36 6.56 -4.59 2.83
N GLU A 37 6.71 -5.82 2.32
CA GLU A 37 7.92 -6.64 2.52
C GLU A 37 9.16 -5.98 1.92
N LEU A 38 9.01 -5.25 0.81
CA LEU A 38 10.10 -4.45 0.24
C LEU A 38 10.51 -3.30 1.18
N GLY A 39 9.54 -2.67 1.86
CA GLY A 39 9.81 -1.69 2.91
C GLY A 39 10.64 -2.30 4.03
N HIS A 40 10.23 -3.46 4.55
CA HIS A 40 11.05 -4.21 5.52
C HIS A 40 12.44 -4.53 4.99
N PHE A 41 12.57 -4.94 3.73
CA PHE A 41 13.86 -5.30 3.16
C PHE A 41 14.82 -4.09 3.05
N LEU A 42 14.31 -2.93 2.67
CA LEU A 42 15.12 -1.74 2.40
C LEU A 42 15.37 -0.88 3.65
N MET A 43 14.42 -0.84 4.57
CA MET A 43 14.47 0.06 5.72
C MET A 43 14.90 -0.64 7.01
N HIS A 44 14.70 -1.95 7.11
CA HIS A 44 14.93 -2.70 8.35
C HIS A 44 15.96 -3.82 8.11
N ASP A 45 17.05 -3.81 8.90
CA ASP A 45 18.20 -4.72 8.76
C ASP A 45 17.92 -6.15 9.26
N GLY A 46 16.75 -6.70 8.93
CA GLY A 46 16.31 -8.00 9.40
C GLY A 46 15.81 -8.00 10.84
N GLU A 47 15.53 -6.83 11.41
CA GLU A 47 14.85 -6.75 12.70
C GLU A 47 13.47 -7.39 12.59
N PRO A 48 13.16 -8.40 13.43
CA PRO A 48 11.86 -9.03 13.40
C PRO A 48 10.82 -8.03 13.92
N ALA A 49 9.80 -7.76 13.10
CA ALA A 49 8.61 -7.08 13.57
C ALA A 49 7.81 -8.05 14.44
N ILE A 50 7.94 -7.92 15.76
CA ILE A 50 7.30 -8.83 16.72
C ILE A 50 5.79 -8.52 16.88
N SER A 51 5.26 -7.42 16.32
CA SER A 51 3.82 -7.12 16.32
C SER A 51 3.42 -6.06 15.29
N SER A 52 2.15 -6.07 14.86
CA SER A 52 1.55 -5.06 13.97
C SER A 52 1.37 -3.66 14.60
N ILE A 53 1.70 -3.50 15.89
CA ILE A 53 1.71 -2.22 16.63
C ILE A 53 3.15 -1.67 16.74
N ASN A 54 4.13 -2.32 16.09
CA ASN A 54 5.52 -1.90 16.07
C ASN A 54 5.76 -0.72 15.11
N PRO A 55 6.55 0.30 15.48
CA PRO A 55 7.04 1.34 14.56
C PRO A 55 7.52 0.82 13.21
N LEU A 56 8.23 -0.30 13.17
CA LEU A 56 8.72 -0.91 11.93
C LEU A 56 7.58 -1.32 10.98
N GLU A 57 6.47 -1.85 11.50
CA GLU A 57 5.30 -2.20 10.69
C GLU A 57 4.59 -0.96 10.16
N MET A 58 4.55 0.11 10.96
CA MET A 58 4.01 1.39 10.53
C MET A 58 4.88 2.02 9.42
N GLU A 59 6.20 1.96 9.56
CA GLU A 59 7.16 2.43 8.56
C GLU A 59 7.07 1.63 7.25
N ALA A 60 6.98 0.30 7.32
CA ALA A 60 6.79 -0.54 6.13
C ALA A 60 5.44 -0.29 5.45
N ASN A 61 4.36 -0.09 6.21
CA ASN A 61 3.07 0.32 5.66
C ASN A 61 3.14 1.71 5.01
N PHE A 62 3.81 2.66 5.65
CA PHE A 62 4.01 4.00 5.09
C PHE A 62 4.83 3.95 3.80
N PHE A 63 5.89 3.14 3.77
CA PHE A 63 6.69 2.88 2.56
C PHE A 63 5.81 2.32 1.44
N ALA A 64 5.00 1.29 1.73
CA ALA A 64 4.10 0.68 0.75
C ALA A 64 3.09 1.69 0.19
N CYS A 65 2.48 2.52 1.05
CA CYS A 65 1.57 3.59 0.62
C CYS A 65 2.26 4.58 -0.31
N ASN A 66 3.45 5.06 0.04
CA ASN A 66 4.17 6.05 -0.77
C ASN A 66 4.72 5.48 -2.07
N LEU A 67 5.11 4.20 -2.09
CA LEU A 67 5.54 3.52 -3.31
C LEU A 67 4.38 3.29 -4.27
N LEU A 68 3.22 2.85 -3.76
CA LEU A 68 2.07 2.50 -4.58
C LEU A 68 1.23 3.72 -4.98
N MET A 69 1.20 4.74 -4.13
CA MET A 69 0.42 5.97 -4.32
C MET A 69 1.27 7.22 -4.00
N PRO A 70 2.25 7.56 -4.87
CA PRO A 70 3.10 8.73 -4.64
C PRO A 70 2.28 10.02 -4.61
N ALA A 71 2.52 10.87 -3.61
CA ALA A 71 1.67 12.04 -3.30
C ALA A 71 1.43 12.93 -4.53
N ARG A 72 2.49 13.32 -5.23
CA ARG A 72 2.41 14.15 -6.44
C ARG A 72 1.50 13.53 -7.51
N ILE A 73 1.63 12.22 -7.76
CA ILE A 73 0.84 11.53 -8.79
C ILE A 73 -0.63 11.42 -8.35
N VAL A 74 -0.89 11.16 -7.07
CA VAL A 74 -2.25 11.14 -6.51
C VAL A 74 -2.93 12.50 -6.71
N ILE A 75 -2.25 13.59 -6.37
CA ILE A 75 -2.75 14.96 -6.53
C ILE A 75 -3.02 15.29 -8.01
N ASP A 76 -2.07 14.97 -8.90
CA ASP A 76 -2.22 15.22 -10.34
C ASP A 76 -3.44 14.48 -10.92
N VAL A 77 -3.63 13.20 -10.54
CA VAL A 77 -4.77 12.38 -10.98
C VAL A 77 -6.07 12.88 -10.37
N PHE A 78 -6.08 13.24 -9.09
CA PHE A 78 -7.23 13.80 -8.40
C PHE A 78 -7.76 15.05 -9.11
N ASN A 79 -6.89 16.04 -9.35
CA ASN A 79 -7.26 17.29 -10.01
C ASN A 79 -7.83 17.05 -11.41
N LYS A 80 -7.27 16.08 -12.14
CA LYS A 80 -7.76 15.71 -13.47
C LYS A 80 -9.17 15.11 -13.42
N ILE A 81 -9.47 14.25 -12.45
CA ILE A 81 -10.78 13.60 -12.32
C ILE A 81 -11.83 14.56 -11.75
N ALA A 82 -11.46 15.32 -10.71
CA ALA A 82 -12.32 16.31 -10.07
C ALA A 82 -12.77 17.39 -11.07
N GLY A 83 -11.86 17.86 -11.93
CA GLY A 83 -12.17 18.81 -13.00
C GLY A 83 -13.17 18.32 -14.05
N LEU A 84 -13.45 17.01 -14.09
CA LEU A 84 -14.43 16.40 -15.01
C LEU A 84 -15.82 16.22 -14.37
N GLY A 85 -16.02 16.59 -13.10
CA GLY A 85 -17.30 16.48 -12.39
C GLY A 85 -17.72 15.04 -12.07
N LEU A 86 -16.81 14.06 -12.14
CA LEU A 86 -17.05 12.65 -11.83
C LEU A 86 -16.99 12.42 -10.31
N ARG A 87 -18.10 12.69 -9.62
CA ARG A 87 -18.16 12.73 -8.15
C ARG A 87 -18.47 11.41 -7.48
N ILE A 88 -19.41 10.64 -8.03
CA ILE A 88 -20.01 9.51 -7.30
C ILE A 88 -19.08 8.30 -7.16
N GLU A 89 -17.94 8.27 -7.90
CA GLU A 89 -17.01 7.13 -7.91
C GLU A 89 -15.52 7.51 -7.84
N LEU A 90 -15.17 8.74 -7.43
CA LEU A 90 -13.78 9.21 -7.46
C LEU A 90 -12.80 8.27 -6.75
N ILE A 91 -13.14 7.81 -5.54
CA ILE A 91 -12.30 6.86 -4.78
C ILE A 91 -12.17 5.53 -5.51
N ALA A 92 -13.24 5.04 -6.14
CA ALA A 92 -13.22 3.79 -6.87
C ALA A 92 -12.34 3.90 -8.12
N GLU A 93 -12.42 5.00 -8.86
CA GLU A 93 -11.62 5.22 -10.05
C GLU A 93 -10.14 5.43 -9.73
N MET A 94 -9.84 6.24 -8.72
CA MET A 94 -8.46 6.38 -8.27
C MET A 94 -7.91 5.04 -7.76
N ALA A 95 -8.67 4.27 -6.98
CA ALA A 95 -8.24 2.95 -6.53
C ALA A 95 -7.95 2.01 -7.71
N TRP A 96 -8.74 2.09 -8.78
CA TRP A 96 -8.52 1.34 -10.01
C TRP A 96 -7.23 1.76 -10.72
N ILE A 97 -7.01 3.08 -10.91
CA ILE A 97 -5.81 3.65 -11.55
C ILE A 97 -4.54 3.22 -10.80
N PHE A 98 -4.54 3.37 -9.47
CA PHE A 98 -3.39 3.05 -8.64
C PHE A 98 -3.28 1.56 -8.30
N ARG A 99 -4.26 0.75 -8.70
CA ARG A 99 -4.35 -0.70 -8.43
C ARG A 99 -4.17 -1.03 -6.95
N VAL A 100 -4.95 -0.35 -6.11
CA VAL A 100 -5.02 -0.54 -4.65
C VAL A 100 -6.46 -0.82 -4.23
N SER A 101 -6.68 -1.12 -2.95
CA SER A 101 -8.04 -1.22 -2.42
C SER A 101 -8.69 0.17 -2.31
N ARG A 102 -10.02 0.24 -2.37
CA ARG A 102 -10.77 1.50 -2.13
C ARG A 102 -10.45 2.09 -0.76
N VAL A 103 -10.29 1.24 0.25
CA VAL A 103 -9.92 1.65 1.62
C VAL A 103 -8.52 2.27 1.66
N SER A 104 -7.54 1.67 0.97
CA SER A 104 -6.18 2.21 0.88
C SER A 104 -6.16 3.56 0.17
N MET A 105 -6.94 3.71 -0.91
CA MET A 105 -7.06 4.99 -1.61
C MET A 105 -7.73 6.05 -0.74
N ALA A 106 -8.86 5.74 -0.09
CA ALA A 106 -9.55 6.67 0.80
C ALA A 106 -8.62 7.17 1.93
N ARG A 107 -7.89 6.25 2.56
CA ARG A 107 -6.89 6.60 3.58
C ARG A 107 -5.80 7.51 3.02
N ARG A 108 -5.31 7.24 1.80
CA ARG A 108 -4.28 8.06 1.17
C ARG A 108 -4.76 9.47 0.85
N LEU A 109 -6.00 9.62 0.39
CA LEU A 109 -6.59 10.94 0.14
C LEU A 109 -6.74 11.74 1.45
N TYR A 110 -7.19 11.08 2.52
CA TYR A 110 -7.24 11.67 3.86
C TYR A 110 -5.85 12.10 4.37
N GLU A 111 -4.83 11.24 4.24
CA GLU A 111 -3.44 11.53 4.62
C GLU A 111 -2.83 12.71 3.84
N LEU A 112 -3.32 13.00 2.64
CA LEU A 112 -2.89 14.12 1.80
C LEU A 112 -3.79 15.35 1.95
N GLU A 113 -4.72 15.33 2.92
CA GLU A 113 -5.68 16.42 3.17
C GLU A 113 -6.51 16.79 1.94
N ILE A 114 -6.79 15.80 1.08
CA ILE A 114 -7.61 15.99 -0.11
C ILE A 114 -9.08 15.84 0.26
N ASP A 115 -9.80 16.94 0.19
CA ASP A 115 -11.23 16.98 0.45
C ASP A 115 -12.03 16.35 -0.71
N THR A 116 -12.70 15.24 -0.41
CA THR A 116 -13.58 14.54 -1.34
C THR A 116 -15.07 14.84 -1.12
N GLU A 117 -15.43 15.51 -0.01
CA GLU A 117 -16.82 15.80 0.36
C GLU A 117 -17.33 17.11 -0.24
N ASN A 118 -16.44 18.08 -0.49
CA ASN A 118 -16.77 19.39 -1.07
C ASN A 118 -16.56 19.50 -2.60
N LEU A 119 -16.52 18.37 -3.31
CA LEU A 119 -16.42 18.31 -4.79
C LEU A 119 -17.78 18.44 -5.49
#